data_AF-A0AAW5EXM6-F1
#
_entry.id   AF-A0AAW5EXM6-F1
#
_cell.length_a   1.000
_cell.length_b   1.000
_cell.length_c   1.000
_cell.angle_alpha   90.00
_cell.angle_beta   90.00
_cell.angle_gamma   90.00
#
_symmetry.space_group_name_H-M   'P 1'
#
loop_
_entity.id
_entity.type
_entity.pdbx_description
1 polymer ?
#
loop_
_entity_poly.entity_id
_entity_poly.type
_entity_poly.pdbx_seq_one_letter_code
_entity_poly.pdbx_strand_id
1 'polypeptide(L)'
;MSRTRLHAASDNSPTQSERDDIAAQWRHDDDKPHEECGVFGVWNINDASALTALGLHALQHRGQEASGIVSYDGTRFHTHKGLGLVGDVFGDSRVMATLPG
;
A
#
# COMPACT_ATOMS: atom_id res chain seq x y z
N MET A 1 -33.45 51.14 34.49
CA MET A 1 -32.58 51.34 33.31
C MET A 1 -31.37 50.41 33.45
N SER A 2 -31.51 49.14 33.04
CA SER A 2 -30.45 48.14 33.24
C SER A 2 -29.57 48.06 32.00
N ARG A 3 -28.29 48.42 32.13
CA ARG A 3 -27.24 48.13 31.14
C ARG A 3 -26.52 46.87 31.59
N THR A 4 -26.92 45.72 31.06
CA THR A 4 -26.13 44.48 31.19
C THR A 4 -25.29 44.32 29.93
N ARG A 5 -23.96 44.49 30.07
CA ARG A 5 -22.97 44.13 29.05
C ARG A 5 -23.08 42.63 28.77
N LEU A 6 -23.32 42.23 27.52
CA LEU A 6 -23.02 40.86 27.09
C LEU A 6 -21.51 40.64 27.22
N HIS A 7 -21.14 39.64 28.02
CA HIS A 7 -19.82 39.03 27.94
C HIS A 7 -19.69 38.38 26.56
N ALA A 8 -18.71 38.84 25.77
CA ALA A 8 -18.29 38.12 24.58
C ALA A 8 -17.81 36.73 25.01
N ALA A 9 -18.38 35.68 24.42
CA ALA A 9 -17.81 34.35 24.52
C ALA A 9 -16.36 34.43 24.05
N SER A 10 -15.44 33.93 24.87
CA SER A 10 -14.03 33.74 24.50
C SER A 10 -14.01 32.86 23.25
N ASP A 11 -13.76 33.50 22.11
CA ASP A 11 -13.68 32.84 20.82
C ASP A 11 -12.41 31.99 20.84
N ASN A 12 -12.54 30.69 21.14
CA ASN A 12 -11.43 29.72 21.10
C ASN A 12 -11.11 29.32 19.65
N SER A 13 -11.17 30.31 18.76
CA SER A 13 -10.89 30.17 17.34
C SER A 13 -9.39 30.33 17.16
N PRO A 14 -8.70 29.34 16.56
CA PRO A 14 -7.25 29.42 16.38
C PRO A 14 -6.89 30.72 15.66
N THR A 15 -5.89 31.42 16.17
CA THR A 15 -5.36 32.64 15.57
C THR A 15 -4.89 32.37 14.14
N GLN A 16 -4.81 33.41 13.31
CA GLN A 16 -4.35 33.25 11.93
C GLN A 16 -2.95 32.62 11.86
N SER A 17 -2.06 32.96 12.79
CA SER A 17 -0.74 32.32 12.90
C SER A 17 -0.83 30.84 13.24
N GLU A 18 -1.72 30.42 14.15
CA GLU A 18 -1.93 29.00 14.44
C GLU A 18 -2.51 28.26 13.23
N ARG A 19 -3.35 28.90 12.41
CA ARG A 19 -3.86 28.31 11.17
C ARG A 19 -2.75 28.17 10.11
N ASP A 20 -1.86 29.15 10.04
CA ASP A 20 -0.73 29.14 9.10
C ASP A 20 0.33 28.11 9.54
N ASP A 21 0.56 27.94 10.85
CA ASP A 21 1.43 26.92 11.44
C ASP A 21 0.86 25.50 11.23
N ILE A 22 -0.45 25.32 11.43
CA ILE A 22 -1.14 24.07 11.10
C ILE A 22 -1.04 23.81 9.59
N ALA A 23 -1.27 24.81 8.74
CA ALA A 23 -1.16 24.64 7.29
C ALA A 23 0.28 24.33 6.83
N ALA A 24 1.29 24.85 7.53
CA ALA A 24 2.70 24.54 7.28
C ALA A 24 3.08 23.12 7.72
N GLN A 25 2.55 22.65 8.87
CA GLN A 25 2.75 21.30 9.38
C GLN A 25 2.22 20.22 8.41
N TRP A 26 1.13 20.50 7.69
CA TRP A 26 0.52 19.56 6.73
C TRP A 26 1.25 19.51 5.38
N ARG A 27 2.15 20.45 5.11
CA ARG A 27 2.89 20.54 3.83
C ARG A 27 4.24 19.82 3.85
N HIS A 28 4.62 19.17 4.96
CA HIS A 28 6.00 18.74 5.13
C HIS A 28 6.24 17.28 5.51
N ASP A 29 5.23 16.41 5.50
CA ASP A 29 5.39 15.00 5.89
C ASP A 29 5.07 13.94 4.81
N ASP A 30 4.65 14.32 3.60
CA ASP A 30 4.30 13.36 2.51
C ASP A 30 5.43 13.08 1.49
N ASP A 31 6.59 13.75 1.61
CA ASP A 31 7.71 13.66 0.64
C ASP A 31 8.79 12.61 1.01
N LYS A 32 8.47 11.64 1.89
CA LYS A 32 9.39 10.56 2.32
C LYS A 32 8.94 9.23 1.70
N PRO A 33 9.81 8.24 1.45
CA PRO A 33 9.37 6.92 0.96
C PRO A 33 8.58 6.19 2.06
N HIS A 34 7.28 5.99 1.84
CA HIS A 34 6.40 5.19 2.71
C HIS A 34 6.32 3.77 2.13
N GLU A 35 7.20 2.86 2.54
CA GLU A 35 7.13 1.41 2.24
C GLU A 35 6.83 1.04 0.77
N GLU A 36 7.87 0.90 -0.05
CA GLU A 36 7.74 0.65 -1.49
C GLU A 36 7.25 -0.78 -1.79
N CYS A 37 5.94 -1.05 -1.80
CA CYS A 37 5.45 -2.32 -2.32
C CYS A 37 5.69 -2.43 -3.84
N GLY A 38 6.04 -3.62 -4.33
CA GLY A 38 6.21 -3.91 -5.76
C GLY A 38 5.00 -4.62 -6.35
N VAL A 39 4.58 -4.21 -7.56
CA VAL A 39 3.51 -4.88 -8.32
C VAL A 39 4.04 -5.31 -9.68
N PHE A 40 3.71 -6.54 -10.08
CA PHE A 40 4.05 -7.10 -11.38
C PHE A 40 2.88 -7.94 -11.90
N GLY A 41 2.68 -7.95 -13.22
CA GLY A 41 1.62 -8.73 -13.84
C GLY A 41 1.94 -9.11 -15.28
N VAL A 42 1.47 -10.28 -15.70
CA VAL A 42 1.61 -10.78 -17.08
C VAL A 42 0.25 -11.23 -17.59
N TRP A 43 0.02 -11.07 -18.89
CA TRP A 43 -1.23 -11.43 -19.55
C TRP A 43 -0.96 -12.16 -20.86
N ASN A 44 -1.88 -13.07 -21.22
CA ASN A 44 -1.88 -13.81 -22.49
C ASN A 44 -0.59 -14.62 -22.73
N ILE A 45 -0.14 -15.35 -21.71
CA ILE A 45 0.97 -16.29 -21.76
C ILE A 45 0.61 -17.51 -20.90
N ASN A 46 1.16 -18.69 -21.23
CA ASN A 46 0.81 -19.95 -20.56
C ASN A 46 1.46 -20.13 -19.18
N ASP A 47 2.56 -19.42 -18.90
CA ASP A 47 3.34 -19.52 -17.65
C ASP A 47 3.41 -18.15 -16.92
N ALA A 48 2.36 -17.37 -17.01
CA ALA A 48 2.17 -16.04 -16.43
C ALA A 48 2.42 -16.04 -14.92
N SER A 49 2.02 -17.07 -14.18
CA SER A 49 2.26 -17.18 -12.73
C SER A 49 3.76 -17.28 -12.41
N ALA A 50 4.49 -18.12 -13.15
CA ALA A 50 5.93 -18.30 -12.98
C ALA A 50 6.70 -17.04 -13.38
N LEU A 51 6.32 -16.40 -14.48
CA LEU A 51 6.88 -15.10 -14.87
C LEU A 51 6.56 -14.02 -13.86
N THR A 52 5.38 -14.05 -13.25
CA THR A 52 5.01 -13.13 -12.16
C THR A 52 5.89 -13.33 -10.93
N ALA A 53 6.16 -14.58 -10.53
CA ALA A 53 7.11 -14.87 -9.45
C ALA A 53 8.51 -14.32 -9.76
N LEU A 54 9.01 -14.49 -10.98
CA LEU A 54 10.30 -13.93 -11.39
C LEU A 54 10.31 -12.40 -11.41
N GLY A 55 9.24 -11.77 -11.90
CA GLY A 55 9.08 -10.31 -11.89
C GLY A 55 9.03 -9.75 -10.47
N LEU A 56 8.27 -10.38 -9.58
CA LEU A 56 8.24 -10.03 -8.15
C LEU A 56 9.62 -10.21 -7.50
N HIS A 57 10.35 -11.26 -7.85
CA HIS A 57 11.72 -11.46 -7.37
C HIS A 57 12.65 -10.33 -7.81
N ALA A 58 12.53 -9.85 -9.05
CA ALA A 58 13.29 -8.68 -9.52
C ALA A 58 12.93 -7.40 -8.75
N LEU A 59 11.69 -7.27 -8.28
CA LEU A 59 11.20 -6.15 -7.48
C LEU A 59 11.40 -6.31 -5.96
N GLN A 60 12.01 -7.40 -5.50
CA GLN A 60 12.16 -7.71 -4.06
C GLN A 60 12.89 -6.62 -3.26
N HIS A 61 13.75 -5.84 -3.92
CA HIS A 61 14.45 -4.72 -3.30
C HIS A 61 13.51 -3.61 -2.79
N ARG A 62 12.23 -3.63 -3.18
CA ARG A 62 11.22 -2.65 -2.75
C ARG A 62 10.53 -3.07 -1.43
N GLY A 63 10.35 -4.36 -1.18
CA GLY A 63 9.75 -4.87 0.07
C GLY A 63 10.02 -6.35 0.28
N GLN A 64 10.17 -6.78 1.54
CA GLN A 64 10.60 -8.14 1.92
C GLN A 64 9.66 -8.81 2.93
N GLU A 65 8.58 -8.14 3.32
CA GLU A 65 7.71 -8.56 4.42
C GLU A 65 6.73 -9.66 4.02
N ALA A 66 6.22 -9.59 2.79
CA ALA A 66 5.28 -10.54 2.24
C ALA A 66 5.29 -10.51 0.70
N SER A 67 4.80 -11.58 0.09
CA SER A 67 4.55 -11.65 -1.34
C SER A 67 3.30 -12.47 -1.67
N GLY A 68 2.72 -12.20 -2.83
CA GLY A 68 1.46 -12.79 -3.25
C GLY A 68 1.30 -12.82 -4.76
N ILE A 69 0.70 -13.89 -5.27
CA ILE A 69 0.33 -14.03 -6.68
C ILE A 69 -1.14 -14.42 -6.76
N VAL A 70 -1.84 -13.80 -7.70
CA VAL A 70 -3.17 -14.17 -8.14
C VAL A 70 -3.08 -14.54 -9.62
N SER A 71 -3.58 -15.72 -10.00
CA SER A 71 -3.65 -16.16 -11.40
C SER A 71 -5.09 -16.49 -11.80
N TYR A 72 -5.36 -16.61 -13.10
CA TYR A 72 -6.69 -16.89 -13.63
C TYR A 72 -6.62 -17.99 -14.70
N ASP A 73 -7.39 -19.07 -14.53
CA ASP A 73 -7.35 -20.24 -15.41
C ASP A 73 -8.35 -20.19 -16.58
N GLY A 74 -8.99 -19.04 -16.80
CA GLY A 74 -10.09 -18.92 -17.76
C GLY A 74 -11.48 -19.11 -17.14
N THR A 75 -11.57 -19.67 -15.93
CA THR A 75 -12.83 -19.93 -15.21
C THR A 75 -12.87 -19.32 -13.82
N ARG A 76 -11.75 -19.34 -13.08
CA ARG A 76 -11.66 -18.85 -11.69
C ARG A 76 -10.29 -18.28 -11.38
N PHE A 77 -10.26 -17.44 -10.36
CA PHE A 77 -9.02 -16.92 -9.79
C PHE A 77 -8.44 -17.89 -8.78
N HIS A 78 -7.11 -18.00 -8.77
CA HIS A 78 -6.31 -18.74 -7.80
C HIS A 78 -5.42 -17.76 -7.07
N THR A 79 -5.20 -17.95 -5.77
CA THR A 79 -4.45 -17.00 -4.96
C THR A 79 -3.57 -17.73 -3.98
N HIS A 80 -2.31 -17.32 -3.92
CA HIS A 80 -1.39 -17.73 -2.89
C HIS A 80 -0.62 -16.53 -2.37
N LYS A 81 -0.49 -16.42 -1.05
CA LYS A 81 0.18 -15.33 -0.35
C LYS A 81 0.96 -15.90 0.83
N GLY A 82 2.13 -15.35 1.09
CA GLY A 82 2.96 -15.76 2.21
C GLY A 82 3.79 -14.59 2.74
N LEU A 83 4.28 -14.74 3.96
CA LEU A 83 5.24 -13.82 4.55
C LEU A 83 6.66 -14.14 4.04
N GLY A 84 7.50 -13.13 3.99
CA GLY A 84 8.91 -13.25 3.59
C GLY A 84 9.16 -13.11 2.09
N LEU A 85 10.31 -13.62 1.66
CA LEU A 85 10.83 -13.43 0.30
C LEU A 85 10.00 -14.22 -0.72
N VAL A 86 9.94 -13.72 -1.95
CA VAL A 86 9.28 -14.37 -3.09
C VAL A 86 9.81 -15.79 -3.30
N GLY A 87 11.12 -16.01 -3.11
CA GLY A 87 11.72 -17.34 -3.22
C GLY A 87 11.27 -18.32 -2.13
N ASP A 88 10.97 -17.82 -0.93
CA ASP A 88 10.48 -18.65 0.18
C ASP A 88 9.01 -19.01 -0.02
N VAL A 89 8.22 -18.08 -0.56
CA VAL A 89 6.78 -18.27 -0.81
C VAL A 89 6.52 -19.11 -2.05
N PHE A 90 7.29 -18.92 -3.13
CA PHE A 90 7.02 -19.53 -4.45
C PHE A 90 8.11 -20.49 -4.95
N GLY A 91 9.13 -20.78 -4.14
CA GLY A 91 10.19 -21.74 -4.50
C GLY A 91 9.76 -23.21 -4.47
N ASP A 92 8.68 -23.53 -3.75
CA ASP A 92 8.11 -24.88 -3.74
C ASP A 92 7.23 -25.11 -4.98
N SER A 93 7.57 -26.11 -5.78
CA SER A 93 6.82 -26.48 -6.98
C SER A 93 5.35 -26.84 -6.69
N ARG A 94 5.05 -27.32 -5.48
CA ARG A 94 3.67 -27.61 -5.04
C ARG A 94 2.85 -26.34 -4.89
N VAL A 95 3.46 -25.23 -4.46
CA VAL A 95 2.78 -23.93 -4.38
C VAL A 95 2.49 -23.42 -5.80
N MET A 96 3.50 -23.44 -6.68
CA MET A 96 3.33 -23.02 -8.07
C MET A 96 2.27 -23.84 -8.81
N ALA A 97 2.15 -25.14 -8.52
CA ALA A 97 1.10 -25.99 -9.09
C ALA A 97 -0.33 -25.57 -8.70
N THR A 98 -0.51 -24.76 -7.64
CA THR A 98 -1.81 -24.20 -7.26
C THR A 98 -2.15 -22.90 -7.97
N LEU A 99 -1.21 -22.33 -8.73
CA LEU A 99 -1.36 -21.08 -9.47
C LEU A 99 -1.25 -21.38 -10.97
N PRO A 100 -2.32 -21.89 -11.61
CA PRO A 100 -2.28 -22.20 -13.02
C PRO A 100 -2.11 -20.95 -13.87
N GLY A 101 -1.46 -21.15 -15.01
CA GLY A 101 -1.31 -20.17 -16.07
C GLY A 101 -0.03 -19.38 -16.01
#